data_AF-A0AA42ZBD4-F1
#
_entry.id   AF-A0AA42ZBD4-F1
#
_cell.length_a   1.000
_cell.length_b   1.000
_cell.length_c   1.000
_cell.angle_alpha   90.00
_cell.angle_beta   90.00
_cell.angle_gamma   90.00
#
_symmetry.space_group_name_H-M   'P 1'
#
loop_
_entity.id
_entity.type
_entity.pdbx_description
1 polymer ?
#
loop_
_entity_poly.entity_id
_entity_poly.type
_entity_poly.pdbx_seq_one_letter_code
_entity_poly.pdbx_strand_id
1 'polypeptide(L)'
;MNIETLKQKGYALSIIVYPLMLFIGFVTHPNLLAMEPLHTVEQLVSRFHNNPMYHIGHLIVTFAVPVIIIYFIGTMNVLQGKGKKYGFWGCVLGVFGAFILAVDKGALCLTMSAFDTLPEEQFANFTPYLEVIVSKKGFLFIVWLLFALIIGGILQAIGLMKEKRIQKWQGVLIIIGLLLLANPDI
;
A
#
# COMPACT_ATOMS: atom_id res chain seq x y z
N MET A 1 -14.64 -24.43 15.04
CA MET A 1 -14.08 -23.07 15.32
C MET A 1 -15.20 -22.06 15.13
N ASN A 2 -15.45 -21.16 16.07
CA ASN A 2 -16.50 -20.14 15.92
C ASN A 2 -15.98 -18.88 15.20
N ILE A 3 -16.90 -18.02 14.75
CA ILE A 3 -16.56 -16.82 13.96
C ILE A 3 -15.68 -15.83 14.72
N GLU A 4 -15.87 -15.70 16.04
CA GLU A 4 -15.07 -14.79 16.87
C GLU A 4 -13.62 -15.26 16.98
N THR A 5 -13.41 -16.58 17.10
CA THR A 5 -12.05 -17.17 17.07
C THR A 5 -11.39 -16.94 15.71
N LEU A 6 -12.16 -17.05 14.61
CA LEU A 6 -11.64 -16.79 13.26
C LEU A 6 -11.23 -15.31 13.09
N LYS A 7 -12.06 -14.36 13.54
CA LYS A 7 -11.74 -12.92 13.51
C LYS A 7 -10.48 -12.61 14.32
N GLN A 8 -10.35 -13.17 15.52
CA GLN A 8 -9.17 -12.97 16.37
C GLN A 8 -7.90 -13.53 15.73
N LYS A 9 -7.96 -14.75 15.19
CA LYS A 9 -6.82 -15.35 14.48
C LYS A 9 -6.46 -14.57 13.21
N GLY A 10 -7.46 -14.14 12.44
CA GLY A 10 -7.26 -13.32 11.25
C GLY A 10 -6.59 -11.99 11.59
N TYR A 11 -7.05 -11.32 12.66
CA TYR A 11 -6.41 -10.10 13.14
C TYR A 11 -4.97 -10.34 13.59
N ALA A 12 -4.72 -11.34 14.44
CA ALA A 12 -3.37 -11.66 14.91
C ALA A 12 -2.41 -11.97 13.75
N LEU A 13 -2.89 -12.71 12.75
CA LEU A 13 -2.13 -13.01 11.54
C LEU A 13 -1.87 -11.75 10.71
N SER A 14 -2.87 -10.86 10.58
CA SER A 14 -2.73 -9.65 9.78
C SER A 14 -1.60 -8.75 10.26
N ILE A 15 -1.40 -8.62 11.58
CA ILE A 15 -0.33 -7.81 12.19
C ILE A 15 1.07 -8.23 11.70
N ILE A 16 1.25 -9.48 11.29
CA ILE A 16 2.54 -10.02 10.81
C ILE A 16 2.58 -10.08 9.28
N VAL A 17 1.49 -10.55 8.67
CA VAL A 17 1.49 -10.88 7.24
C VAL A 17 1.51 -9.62 6.37
N TYR A 18 0.68 -8.61 6.64
CA TYR A 18 0.69 -7.44 5.74
C TYR A 18 2.01 -6.66 5.78
N PRO A 19 2.67 -6.43 6.95
CA PRO A 19 3.96 -5.75 6.95
C PRO A 19 5.02 -6.55 6.20
N LEU A 20 5.01 -7.89 6.30
CA LEU A 20 5.91 -8.74 5.55
C LEU A 20 5.67 -8.62 4.03
N MET A 21 4.41 -8.63 3.61
CA MET A 21 4.06 -8.46 2.19
C MET A 21 4.46 -7.07 1.66
N LEU A 22 4.23 -6.01 2.44
CA LEU A 22 4.67 -4.65 2.08
C LEU A 22 6.20 -4.55 2.06
N PHE A 23 6.89 -5.20 3.01
CA PHE A 23 8.34 -5.25 3.02
C PHE A 23 8.90 -5.98 1.79
N ILE A 24 8.28 -7.09 1.39
CA ILE A 24 8.64 -7.78 0.14
C ILE A 24 8.42 -6.82 -1.04
N GLY A 25 7.24 -6.21 -1.17
CA GLY A 25 6.98 -5.21 -2.21
C GLY A 25 8.05 -4.11 -2.25
N PHE A 26 8.40 -3.58 -1.09
CA PHE A 26 9.45 -2.58 -0.91
C PHE A 26 10.80 -3.08 -1.44
N VAL A 27 11.34 -4.19 -0.93
CA VAL A 27 12.69 -4.69 -1.33
C VAL A 27 12.77 -5.16 -2.78
N THR A 28 11.62 -5.35 -3.42
CA THR A 28 11.52 -5.71 -4.84
C THR A 28 11.41 -4.51 -5.78
N HIS A 29 11.25 -3.31 -5.21
CA HIS A 29 11.11 -2.09 -5.98
C HIS A 29 12.46 -1.70 -6.63
N PRO A 30 12.49 -1.42 -7.95
CA PRO A 30 13.70 -0.92 -8.60
C PRO A 30 14.15 0.41 -7.99
N ASN A 31 15.46 0.62 -7.90
CA ASN A 31 16.07 1.86 -7.41
C ASN A 31 15.63 2.30 -6.00
N LEU A 32 15.35 1.35 -5.11
CA LEU A 32 15.01 1.53 -3.69
C LEU A 32 15.75 2.65 -2.95
N LEU A 33 17.06 2.76 -3.15
CA LEU A 33 17.91 3.72 -2.45
C LEU A 33 17.85 5.12 -3.06
N ALA A 34 17.45 5.23 -4.33
CA ALA A 34 17.35 6.51 -5.02
C ALA A 34 16.13 7.31 -4.53
N MET A 35 15.06 6.63 -4.07
CA MET A 35 13.80 7.25 -3.64
C MET A 35 13.25 8.28 -4.66
N GLU A 36 13.63 8.13 -5.93
CA GLU A 36 13.32 9.10 -6.98
C GLU A 36 11.85 8.99 -7.37
N PRO A 37 11.11 10.11 -7.37
CA PRO A 37 9.75 10.08 -7.83
C PRO A 37 9.69 9.80 -9.34
N LEU A 38 8.59 9.20 -9.79
CA LEU A 38 8.33 8.93 -11.20
C LEU A 38 7.89 10.21 -11.90
N HIS A 39 8.73 10.70 -12.80
CA HIS A 39 8.52 11.95 -13.52
C HIS A 39 8.48 11.79 -15.04
N THR A 40 9.07 10.72 -15.59
CA THR A 40 9.15 10.52 -17.05
C THR A 40 8.70 9.13 -17.49
N VAL A 41 8.32 9.01 -18.77
CA VAL A 41 7.98 7.73 -19.39
C VAL A 41 9.16 6.76 -19.37
N GLU A 42 10.38 7.23 -19.59
CA GLU A 42 11.58 6.39 -19.59
C GLU A 42 11.83 5.80 -18.20
N GLN A 43 11.58 6.57 -17.14
CA GLN A 43 11.63 6.05 -15.77
C GLN A 43 10.56 4.99 -15.53
N LEU A 44 9.36 5.13 -16.10
CA LEU A 44 8.32 4.11 -15.94
C LEU A 44 8.70 2.84 -16.69
N VAL A 45 9.05 2.96 -17.97
CA VAL A 45 9.44 1.84 -18.84
C VAL A 45 10.64 1.09 -18.26
N SER A 46 11.68 1.79 -17.82
CA SER A 46 12.85 1.13 -17.21
C SER A 46 12.54 0.37 -15.92
N ARG A 47 11.44 0.71 -15.23
CA ARG A 47 11.02 -0.02 -14.03
C ARG A 47 10.28 -1.31 -14.36
N PHE A 48 9.42 -1.34 -15.38
CA PHE A 48 8.55 -2.49 -15.63
C PHE A 48 8.94 -3.34 -16.85
N HIS A 49 9.48 -2.75 -17.93
CA HIS A 49 9.74 -3.46 -19.17
C HIS A 49 10.76 -4.58 -18.98
N ASN A 50 10.40 -5.81 -19.35
CA ASN A 50 11.20 -7.01 -19.12
C ASN A 50 11.63 -7.21 -17.64
N ASN A 51 10.87 -6.65 -16.68
CA ASN A 51 11.19 -6.74 -15.24
C ASN A 51 10.12 -7.51 -14.46
N PRO A 52 10.21 -8.85 -14.39
CA PRO A 52 9.22 -9.66 -13.67
C PRO A 52 9.15 -9.34 -12.17
N MET A 53 10.24 -8.84 -11.58
CA MET A 53 10.28 -8.52 -10.15
C MET A 53 9.39 -7.32 -9.82
N TYR A 54 9.33 -6.32 -10.71
CA TYR A 54 8.42 -5.20 -10.59
C TYR A 54 6.97 -5.68 -10.53
N HIS A 55 6.57 -6.56 -11.44
CA HIS A 55 5.20 -7.09 -11.51
C HIS A 55 4.86 -7.95 -10.28
N ILE A 56 5.75 -8.88 -9.89
CA ILE A 56 5.52 -9.74 -8.72
C ILE A 56 5.43 -8.90 -7.43
N GLY A 57 6.29 -7.89 -7.27
CA GLY A 57 6.24 -6.98 -6.13
C GLY A 57 4.90 -6.27 -6.03
N HIS A 58 4.43 -5.67 -7.13
CA HIS A 58 3.13 -4.99 -7.17
C HIS A 58 1.96 -5.94 -6.97
N LEU A 59 2.05 -7.19 -7.45
CA LEU A 59 1.04 -8.22 -7.21
C LEU A 59 0.94 -8.59 -5.72
N ILE A 60 2.08 -8.77 -5.05
CA ILE A 60 2.14 -9.05 -3.61
C ILE A 60 1.51 -7.90 -2.83
N VAL A 61 1.85 -6.64 -3.15
CA VAL A 61 1.26 -5.47 -2.49
C VAL A 61 -0.25 -5.40 -2.73
N THR A 62 -0.71 -5.70 -3.94
CA THR A 62 -2.15 -5.77 -4.27
C THR A 62 -2.86 -6.82 -3.39
N PHE A 63 -2.27 -8.01 -3.22
CA PHE A 63 -2.83 -9.05 -2.34
C PHE A 63 -2.65 -8.76 -0.84
N ALA A 64 -1.82 -7.80 -0.44
CA ALA A 64 -1.75 -7.37 0.95
C ALA A 64 -3.03 -6.64 1.37
N VAL A 65 -3.78 -6.05 0.44
CA VAL A 65 -4.93 -5.18 0.74
C VAL A 65 -6.02 -5.85 1.60
N PRO A 66 -6.51 -7.07 1.30
CA PRO A 66 -7.46 -7.75 2.19
C PRO A 66 -6.90 -7.95 3.61
N VAL A 67 -5.61 -8.23 3.74
CA VAL A 67 -4.94 -8.42 5.03
C VAL A 67 -4.83 -7.09 5.79
N ILE A 68 -4.52 -6.01 5.09
CA ILE A 68 -4.51 -4.63 5.63
C ILE A 68 -5.90 -4.24 6.13
N ILE A 69 -6.96 -4.56 5.39
CA ILE A 69 -8.35 -4.29 5.81
C ILE A 69 -8.70 -5.04 7.10
N ILE A 70 -8.32 -6.32 7.20
CA ILE A 70 -8.49 -7.11 8.43
C ILE A 70 -7.75 -6.46 9.60
N TYR A 71 -6.53 -5.97 9.38
CA TYR A 71 -5.77 -5.24 10.38
C TYR A 71 -6.52 -3.99 10.87
N PHE A 72 -6.94 -3.10 9.96
CA PHE A 72 -7.64 -1.86 10.33
C PHE A 72 -8.92 -2.11 11.12
N ILE A 73 -9.73 -3.08 10.67
CA ILE A 73 -10.97 -3.46 11.35
C ILE A 73 -10.66 -4.09 12.72
N GLY A 74 -9.68 -4.99 12.79
CA GLY A 74 -9.29 -5.65 14.04
C GLY A 74 -8.73 -4.66 15.07
N THR A 75 -7.89 -3.72 14.64
CA THR A 75 -7.36 -2.68 15.52
C THR A 75 -8.47 -1.74 16.00
N MET A 76 -9.42 -1.36 15.15
CA MET A 76 -10.62 -0.62 15.58
C MET A 76 -11.39 -1.38 16.66
N ASN A 77 -11.59 -2.68 16.49
CA ASN A 77 -12.33 -3.51 17.45
C ASN A 77 -11.61 -3.61 18.80
N VAL A 78 -10.27 -3.56 18.84
CA VAL A 78 -9.49 -3.56 20.09
C VAL A 78 -9.55 -2.21 20.82
N LEU A 79 -9.74 -1.12 20.08
CA LEU A 79 -9.77 0.26 20.59
C LEU A 79 -11.17 0.67 21.04
N GLN A 80 -11.54 0.32 22.28
CA GLN A 80 -12.87 0.62 22.85
C GLN A 80 -12.85 1.69 23.95
N GLY A 81 -11.66 2.10 24.39
CA GLY A 81 -11.45 3.08 25.45
C GLY A 81 -11.09 4.48 24.94
N LYS A 82 -9.99 5.03 25.48
CA LYS A 82 -9.51 6.39 25.13
C LYS A 82 -9.07 6.54 23.67
N GLY A 83 -8.83 5.42 22.99
CA GLY A 83 -8.40 5.33 21.59
C GLY A 83 -9.55 5.18 20.61
N LYS A 84 -10.79 4.96 21.05
CA LYS A 84 -11.93 4.61 20.17
C LYS A 84 -12.15 5.53 18.97
N LYS A 85 -12.02 6.85 19.15
CA LYS A 85 -12.17 7.83 18.06
C LYS A 85 -11.08 7.67 17.01
N TYR A 86 -9.85 7.38 17.45
CA TYR A 86 -8.71 7.11 16.57
C TYR A 86 -8.84 5.77 15.87
N GLY A 87 -9.36 4.75 16.58
CA GLY A 87 -9.68 3.45 16.01
C GLY A 87 -10.68 3.56 14.86
N PHE A 88 -11.80 4.25 15.08
CA PHE A 88 -12.86 4.45 14.09
C PHE A 88 -12.38 5.24 12.87
N TRP A 89 -11.92 6.48 13.05
CA TRP A 89 -11.48 7.32 11.92
C TRP A 89 -10.24 6.75 11.24
N GLY A 90 -9.34 6.14 12.01
CA GLY A 90 -8.19 5.44 11.46
C GLY A 90 -8.60 4.24 10.60
N CYS A 91 -9.64 3.50 10.98
CA CYS A 91 -10.18 2.41 10.16
C CYS A 91 -10.84 2.93 8.88
N VAL A 92 -11.66 3.98 8.96
CA VAL A 92 -12.33 4.56 7.78
C VAL A 92 -11.30 5.01 6.74
N LEU A 93 -10.31 5.80 7.17
CA LEU A 93 -9.26 6.29 6.28
C LEU A 93 -8.33 5.16 5.82
N GLY A 94 -7.98 4.24 6.71
CA GLY A 94 -7.10 3.12 6.41
C GLY A 94 -7.69 2.15 5.40
N VAL A 95 -8.96 1.77 5.56
CA VAL A 95 -9.67 0.89 4.62
C VAL A 95 -9.84 1.58 3.27
N PHE A 96 -10.20 2.87 3.26
CA PHE A 96 -10.31 3.62 2.01
C PHE A 96 -8.96 3.75 1.30
N GLY A 97 -7.88 4.08 2.03
CA GLY A 97 -6.53 4.11 1.48
C GLY A 97 -6.04 2.73 0.99
N ALA A 98 -6.39 1.65 1.68
CA ALA A 98 -6.07 0.29 1.25
C ALA A 98 -6.81 -0.09 -0.05
N PHE A 99 -8.04 0.37 -0.23
CA PHE A 99 -8.76 0.23 -1.49
C PHE A 99 -8.03 0.96 -2.63
N ILE A 100 -7.60 2.21 -2.40
CA ILE A 100 -6.82 2.97 -3.39
C ILE A 100 -5.47 2.29 -3.68
N LEU A 101 -4.84 1.67 -2.68
CA LEU A 101 -3.62 0.86 -2.87
C LEU A 101 -3.85 -0.32 -3.81
N ALA A 102 -4.97 -1.02 -3.70
CA ALA A 102 -5.32 -2.09 -4.64
C ALA A 102 -5.55 -1.55 -6.06
N VAL A 103 -6.21 -0.40 -6.20
CA VAL A 103 -6.46 0.23 -7.50
C VAL A 103 -5.14 0.61 -8.16
N ASP A 104 -4.26 1.29 -7.44
CA ASP A 104 -2.98 1.78 -7.95
C ASP A 104 -2.02 0.62 -8.28
N LYS A 105 -1.67 -0.20 -7.28
CA LYS A 105 -0.70 -1.30 -7.47
C LYS A 105 -1.26 -2.42 -8.34
N GLY A 106 -2.57 -2.63 -8.31
CA GLY A 106 -3.25 -3.57 -9.22
C GLY A 106 -3.17 -3.10 -10.67
N ALA A 107 -3.42 -1.81 -10.94
CA ALA A 107 -3.29 -1.26 -12.29
C ALA A 107 -1.84 -1.28 -12.78
N LEU A 108 -0.88 -0.87 -11.94
CA LEU A 108 0.55 -0.91 -12.28
C LEU A 108 1.07 -2.34 -12.45
N CYS A 109 0.54 -3.32 -11.74
CA CYS A 109 0.89 -4.73 -11.94
C CYS A 109 0.28 -5.25 -13.24
N LEU A 110 -1.05 -5.34 -13.30
CA LEU A 110 -1.77 -6.14 -14.30
C LEU A 110 -1.76 -5.48 -15.68
N THR A 111 -1.92 -4.15 -15.73
CA THR A 111 -1.96 -3.42 -16.99
C THR A 111 -0.56 -3.32 -17.58
N MET A 112 0.46 -2.99 -16.78
CA MET A 112 1.84 -2.91 -17.29
C MET A 112 2.36 -4.29 -17.69
N SER A 113 2.07 -5.35 -16.91
CA SER A 113 2.47 -6.71 -17.30
C SER A 113 1.82 -7.16 -18.60
N ALA A 114 0.60 -6.69 -18.91
CA ALA A 114 -0.04 -6.97 -20.19
C ALA A 114 0.66 -6.22 -21.33
N PHE A 115 1.02 -4.94 -21.12
CA PHE A 115 1.79 -4.19 -22.12
C PHE A 115 3.18 -4.76 -22.37
N ASP A 116 3.83 -5.33 -21.34
CA ASP A 116 5.13 -6.01 -21.45
C ASP A 116 5.10 -7.26 -22.35
N THR A 117 3.90 -7.75 -22.73
CA THR A 117 3.75 -8.86 -23.69
C THR A 117 3.69 -8.42 -25.15
N LEU A 118 3.66 -7.11 -25.43
CA LEU A 118 3.62 -6.59 -26.78
C LEU A 118 4.93 -6.90 -27.52
N PRO A 119 4.90 -7.21 -28.83
CA PRO A 119 6.10 -7.20 -29.65
C PRO A 119 6.81 -5.85 -29.56
N GLU A 120 8.15 -5.84 -29.55
CA GLU A 120 8.97 -4.64 -29.31
C GLU A 120 8.60 -3.43 -30.20
N GLU A 121 8.25 -3.66 -31.47
CA GLU A 121 7.80 -2.61 -32.37
C GLU A 121 6.48 -1.96 -31.88
N GLN A 122 5.54 -2.77 -31.41
CA GLN A 122 4.26 -2.29 -30.87
C GLN A 122 4.47 -1.61 -29.51
N PHE A 123 5.33 -2.16 -28.67
CA PHE A 123 5.69 -1.59 -27.38
C PHE A 123 6.33 -0.20 -27.52
N ALA A 124 7.29 -0.05 -28.45
CA ALA A 124 7.93 1.22 -28.74
C ALA A 124 6.93 2.28 -29.24
N ASN A 125 6.01 1.88 -30.13
CA ASN A 125 4.95 2.76 -30.63
C ASN A 125 3.90 3.12 -29.56
N PHE A 126 3.68 2.25 -28.58
CA PHE A 126 2.78 2.47 -27.45
C PHE A 126 3.39 3.37 -26.36
N THR A 127 4.70 3.27 -26.14
CA THR A 127 5.42 3.90 -25.02
C THR A 127 5.08 5.38 -24.81
N PRO A 128 4.99 6.25 -25.84
CA PRO A 128 4.64 7.67 -25.65
C PRO A 128 3.28 7.89 -24.97
N TYR A 129 2.33 6.96 -25.11
CA TYR A 129 1.02 7.09 -24.47
C TYR A 129 1.05 6.87 -22.96
N LEU A 130 2.11 6.26 -22.41
CA LEU A 130 2.30 6.12 -20.95
C LEU A 130 2.48 7.46 -20.24
N GLU A 131 2.78 8.54 -20.97
CA GLU A 131 2.88 9.89 -20.42
C GLU A 131 1.59 10.30 -19.68
N VAL A 132 0.42 9.84 -20.13
CA VAL A 132 -0.86 10.15 -19.46
C VAL A 132 -0.95 9.51 -18.07
N ILE A 133 -0.24 8.40 -17.84
CA ILE A 133 -0.16 7.72 -16.55
C ILE A 133 0.83 8.44 -15.64
N VAL A 134 2.04 8.71 -16.15
CA VAL A 134 3.09 9.45 -15.42
C VAL A 134 2.57 10.80 -14.94
N SER A 135 1.91 11.54 -15.84
CA SER A 135 1.32 12.85 -15.55
C SER A 135 -0.06 12.79 -14.85
N LYS A 136 -0.51 11.58 -14.45
CA LYS A 136 -1.73 11.34 -13.67
C LYS A 136 -2.97 12.03 -14.25
N LYS A 137 -3.16 11.97 -15.58
CA LYS A 137 -4.30 12.60 -16.28
C LYS A 137 -5.63 11.92 -15.97
N GLY A 138 -6.73 12.62 -16.24
CA GLY A 138 -8.08 12.11 -15.98
C GLY A 138 -8.32 11.87 -14.48
N PHE A 139 -8.94 10.75 -14.13
CA PHE A 139 -9.19 10.37 -12.74
C PHE A 139 -7.97 9.81 -12.00
N LEU A 140 -6.80 9.70 -12.64
CA LEU A 140 -5.59 9.17 -11.97
C LEU A 140 -5.11 10.04 -10.80
N PHE A 141 -5.60 11.27 -10.64
CA PHE A 141 -5.34 12.05 -9.42
C PHE A 141 -5.83 11.34 -8.13
N ILE A 142 -6.75 10.37 -8.21
CA ILE A 142 -7.21 9.62 -7.03
C ILE A 142 -6.09 8.84 -6.34
N VAL A 143 -4.96 8.57 -7.00
CA VAL A 143 -3.79 7.91 -6.37
C VAL A 143 -3.24 8.71 -5.20
N TRP A 144 -3.46 10.03 -5.16
CA TRP A 144 -3.13 10.86 -3.99
C TRP A 144 -3.91 10.46 -2.73
N LEU A 145 -5.02 9.75 -2.87
CA LEU A 145 -5.79 9.22 -1.73
C LEU A 145 -5.08 8.03 -1.05
N LEU A 146 -3.98 7.52 -1.58
CA LEU A 146 -3.08 6.58 -0.89
C LEU A 146 -2.63 7.13 0.47
N PHE A 147 -2.46 8.45 0.60
CA PHE A 147 -2.11 9.08 1.89
C PHE A 147 -3.15 8.83 2.98
N ALA A 148 -4.40 8.52 2.64
CA ALA A 148 -5.41 8.12 3.62
C ALA A 148 -5.01 6.84 4.38
N LEU A 149 -4.28 5.92 3.72
CA LEU A 149 -3.75 4.71 4.35
C LEU A 149 -2.77 5.05 5.48
N ILE A 150 -1.82 5.94 5.19
CA ILE A 150 -0.79 6.40 6.12
C ILE A 150 -1.44 7.13 7.29
N ILE A 151 -2.32 8.09 7.00
CA ILE A 151 -3.05 8.84 8.03
C ILE A 151 -3.88 7.89 8.90
N GLY A 152 -4.58 6.94 8.28
CA GLY A 152 -5.37 5.92 8.98
C GLY A 152 -4.52 5.11 9.95
N GLY A 153 -3.36 4.61 9.48
CA GLY A 153 -2.41 3.86 10.30
C GLY A 153 -1.85 4.67 11.46
N ILE A 154 -1.49 5.94 11.22
CA ILE A 154 -0.98 6.86 12.26
C ILE A 154 -2.06 7.07 13.34
N LEU A 155 -3.32 7.31 12.95
CA LEU A 155 -4.41 7.45 13.91
C LEU A 155 -4.54 6.19 14.77
N GLN A 156 -4.57 4.99 14.17
CA GLN A 156 -4.68 3.76 14.94
C GLN A 156 -3.47 3.50 15.85
N ALA A 157 -2.24 3.82 15.41
CA ALA A 157 -1.04 3.77 16.24
C ALA A 157 -1.15 4.69 17.47
N ILE A 158 -1.66 5.92 17.29
CA ILE A 158 -1.97 6.85 18.38
C ILE A 158 -3.02 6.26 19.32
N GLY A 159 -4.08 5.66 18.77
CA GLY A 159 -5.12 4.96 19.55
C GLY A 159 -4.55 3.86 20.43
N LEU A 160 -3.70 2.99 19.86
CA LEU A 160 -3.04 1.90 20.56
C LEU A 160 -2.14 2.40 21.71
N MET A 161 -1.40 3.48 21.49
CA MET A 161 -0.61 4.13 22.55
C MET A 161 -1.50 4.72 23.66
N LYS A 162 -2.60 5.38 23.29
CA LYS A 162 -3.54 6.00 24.25
C LYS A 162 -4.23 4.98 25.15
N GLU A 163 -4.49 3.79 24.64
CA GLU A 163 -5.07 2.69 25.41
C GLU A 163 -4.02 1.78 26.06
N LYS A 164 -2.73 2.11 25.94
CA LYS A 164 -1.62 1.31 26.48
C LYS A 164 -1.62 -0.13 25.96
N ARG A 165 -2.12 -0.35 24.74
CA ARG A 165 -2.08 -1.66 24.06
C ARG A 165 -0.69 -1.96 23.51
N ILE A 166 0.08 -0.92 23.24
CA ILE A 166 1.50 -0.97 22.84
C ILE A 166 2.30 0.05 23.66
N GLN A 167 3.61 -0.16 23.73
CA GLN A 167 4.53 0.81 24.34
C GLN A 167 4.72 2.02 23.41
N LYS A 168 5.05 3.19 23.99
CA LYS A 168 5.21 4.43 23.21
C LYS A 168 6.25 4.31 22.10
N TRP A 169 7.38 3.65 22.35
CA TRP A 169 8.43 3.47 21.33
C TRP A 169 7.94 2.62 20.16
N GLN A 170 7.11 1.59 20.40
CA GLN A 170 6.51 0.78 19.33
C GLN A 170 5.59 1.63 18.47
N GLY A 171 4.75 2.46 19.09
CA GLY A 171 3.88 3.38 18.36
C GLY A 171 4.64 4.42 17.55
N VAL A 172 5.74 4.95 18.09
CA VAL A 172 6.63 5.88 17.36
C VAL A 172 7.29 5.19 16.17
N LEU A 173 7.80 3.96 16.33
CA LEU A 173 8.38 3.20 15.22
C LEU A 173 7.36 2.90 14.12
N ILE A 174 6.12 2.55 14.48
CA ILE A 174 5.03 2.36 13.51
C ILE A 174 4.80 3.66 12.73
N ILE A 175 4.71 4.80 13.41
CA ILE A 175 4.51 6.10 12.74
C ILE A 175 5.67 6.43 11.81
N ILE A 176 6.92 6.23 12.24
CA ILE A 176 8.10 6.46 11.39
C ILE A 176 8.04 5.54 10.16
N GLY A 177 7.76 4.25 10.34
CA GLY A 177 7.62 3.30 9.23
C GLY A 177 6.54 3.71 8.24
N LEU A 178 5.39 4.18 8.73
CA LEU A 178 4.30 4.70 7.88
C LEU A 178 4.70 5.98 7.13
N LEU A 179 5.49 6.86 7.74
CA LEU A 179 6.00 8.07 7.07
C LEU A 179 7.04 7.73 5.99
N LEU A 180 7.80 6.65 6.14
CA LEU A 180 8.70 6.17 5.08
C LEU A 180 7.93 5.66 3.85
N LEU A 181 6.67 5.24 4.03
CA LEU A 181 5.76 4.90 2.94
C LEU A 181 5.13 6.12 2.27
N ALA A 182 5.44 7.34 2.71
CA ALA A 182 4.91 8.60 2.15
C ALA A 182 5.55 8.99 0.80
N ASN A 183 6.11 8.01 0.08
CA ASN A 183 6.58 8.18 -1.30
C ASN A 183 5.56 7.49 -2.23
N PRO A 184 4.80 8.25 -3.04
CA PRO A 184 3.75 7.69 -3.91
C PRO A 184 4.30 6.76 -5.00
N ASP A 185 5.62 6.76 -5.22
CA ASP A 185 6.29 5.89 -6.19
C ASP A 185 6.84 4.59 -5.59
N ILE A 186 6.50 4.30 -4.32
CA ILE A 186 6.80 3.04 -3.60
C ILE A 186 5.51 2.29 -3.33
#